data_AF-A0A522B3V4-F1
#
_entry.id   AF-A0A522B3V4-F1
#
_cell.length_a   1.000
_cell.length_b   1.000
_cell.length_c   1.000
_cell.angle_alpha   90.00
_cell.angle_beta   90.00
_cell.angle_gamma   90.00
#
_symmetry.space_group_name_H-M   'P 1'
#
loop_
_entity.id
_entity.type
_entity.pdbx_description
1 polymer ?
#
loop_
_entity_poly.entity_id
_entity_poly.type
_entity_poly.pdbx_seq_one_letter_code
_entity_poly.pdbx_strand_id
1 'polypeptide(L)'
;MKPSSAMQSLGRWLRRLPEIALVGLTVVVFATALALRLLPSTGRTVMVVSGPSMEPAIGLGAAVIVNRVDPADLAVGDVVSMKIGPDEAVFTHRIVRLVDRPDGLWIETKGDANKTADPAITPVTAVIGRVEVSIPRLGYLVAALSSPSGTGVVLGLAGILLAIVMLIGPSGNVSGATATGRSRRGTAPVPERLKPA
;
A
#
# COMPACT_ATOMS: atom_id res chain seq x y z
N MET A 1 -5.59 -0.32 47.39
CA MET A 1 -6.85 -0.30 46.63
C MET A 1 -6.62 -1.00 45.29
N LYS A 2 -7.31 -2.12 45.01
CA LYS A 2 -7.19 -2.82 43.71
C LYS A 2 -7.92 -1.99 42.64
N PRO A 3 -7.30 -1.70 41.48
CA PRO A 3 -7.99 -0.98 40.41
C PRO A 3 -9.20 -1.79 39.92
N SER A 4 -10.33 -1.11 39.68
CA SER A 4 -11.56 -1.73 39.21
C SER A 4 -11.33 -2.51 37.90
N SER A 5 -12.07 -3.60 37.71
CA SER A 5 -11.94 -4.50 36.55
C SER A 5 -12.06 -3.77 35.20
N ALA A 6 -12.83 -2.67 35.15
CA ALA A 6 -12.97 -1.79 34.00
C ALA A 6 -11.69 -1.01 33.66
N MET A 7 -10.91 -0.58 34.67
CA MET A 7 -9.64 0.13 34.46
C MET A 7 -8.54 -0.82 33.94
N GLN A 8 -8.62 -2.10 34.28
CA GLN A 8 -7.73 -3.14 33.78
C GLN A 8 -8.08 -3.64 32.38
N SER A 9 -9.35 -3.60 31.96
CA SER A 9 -9.73 -3.88 30.57
C SER A 9 -9.37 -2.73 29.64
N LEU A 10 -9.59 -1.47 30.05
CA LEU A 10 -9.26 -0.29 29.25
C LEU A 10 -7.76 -0.16 28.95
N GLY A 11 -6.89 -0.45 29.92
CA GLY A 11 -5.44 -0.46 29.73
C GLY A 11 -4.94 -1.61 28.82
N ARG A 12 -5.67 -2.73 28.76
CA ARG A 12 -5.37 -3.83 27.82
C ARG A 12 -5.73 -3.44 26.38
N TRP A 13 -6.85 -2.75 26.17
CA TRP A 13 -7.25 -2.27 24.85
C TRP A 13 -6.34 -1.14 24.35
N LEU A 14 -5.96 -0.19 25.21
CA LEU A 14 -5.01 0.87 24.84
C LEU A 14 -3.65 0.33 24.40
N ARG A 15 -3.17 -0.75 25.04
CA ARG A 15 -1.89 -1.40 24.68
C ARG A 15 -1.93 -2.16 23.35
N ARG A 16 -3.13 -2.54 22.88
CA ARG A 16 -3.33 -3.25 21.61
C ARG A 16 -3.63 -2.30 20.44
N LEU A 17 -3.84 -1.00 20.69
CA LEU A 17 -4.03 0.00 19.63
C LEU A 17 -2.91 0.01 18.57
N PRO A 18 -1.60 -0.01 18.91
CA PRO A 18 -0.55 -0.03 17.90
C PRO A 18 -0.55 -1.34 17.08
N GLU A 19 -0.89 -2.47 17.69
CA GLU A 19 -1.06 -3.75 17.00
C GLU A 19 -2.23 -3.71 16.01
N ILE A 20 -3.40 -3.24 16.46
CA ILE A 20 -4.60 -3.13 15.63
C ILE A 20 -4.37 -2.15 14.47
N ALA A 21 -3.72 -1.02 14.74
CA ALA A 21 -3.37 -0.04 13.71
C ALA A 21 -2.41 -0.64 12.67
N LEU A 22 -1.41 -1.40 13.11
CA LEU A 22 -0.45 -2.05 12.21
C LEU A 22 -1.10 -3.15 11.38
N VAL A 23 -1.93 -4.01 11.98
CA VAL A 23 -2.71 -5.03 11.25
C VAL A 23 -3.63 -4.37 10.24
N GLY A 24 -4.31 -3.29 10.63
CA GLY A 24 -5.13 -2.48 9.73
C GLY A 24 -4.34 -1.96 8.54
N LEU A 25 -3.15 -1.40 8.79
CA LEU A 25 -2.24 -0.93 7.73
C LEU A 25 -1.83 -2.07 6.79
N THR A 26 -1.47 -3.24 7.31
CA THR A 26 -1.13 -4.43 6.49
C THR A 26 -2.30 -4.86 5.61
N VAL A 27 -3.51 -4.91 6.16
CA VAL A 27 -4.73 -5.24 5.39
C VAL A 27 -4.97 -4.22 4.29
N VAL A 28 -4.82 -2.92 4.56
CA VAL A 28 -4.96 -1.87 3.54
C VAL A 28 -3.93 -2.03 2.43
N VAL A 29 -2.66 -2.30 2.77
CA VAL A 29 -1.60 -2.53 1.77
C VAL A 29 -1.92 -3.75 0.90
N PHE A 30 -2.35 -4.85 1.51
CA PHE A 30 -2.72 -6.07 0.78
C PHE A 30 -3.94 -5.86 -0.12
N ALA A 31 -4.99 -5.22 0.41
CA ALA A 31 -6.19 -4.87 -0.36
C ALA A 31 -5.85 -3.93 -1.53
N THR A 32 -4.96 -2.95 -1.31
CA THR A 32 -4.48 -2.05 -2.37
C THR A 32 -3.70 -2.80 -3.44
N ALA A 33 -2.78 -3.69 -3.05
CA ALA A 33 -2.03 -4.51 -4.00
C ALA A 33 -2.96 -5.42 -4.83
N LEU A 34 -3.97 -6.00 -4.20
CA LEU A 34 -4.98 -6.81 -4.89
C LEU A 34 -5.84 -5.95 -5.83
N ALA A 35 -6.29 -4.77 -5.37
CA ALA A 35 -7.04 -3.84 -6.19
C ALA A 35 -6.25 -3.38 -7.43
N LEU A 36 -4.96 -3.07 -7.28
CA LEU A 36 -4.08 -2.72 -8.42
C LEU A 36 -3.97 -3.86 -9.44
N ARG A 37 -3.99 -5.12 -9.01
CA ARG A 37 -3.99 -6.29 -9.92
C ARG A 37 -5.33 -6.53 -10.60
N LEU A 38 -6.44 -6.20 -9.93
CA LEU A 38 -7.79 -6.37 -10.46
C LEU A 38 -8.24 -5.16 -11.30
N LEU A 39 -7.66 -3.98 -11.12
CA LEU A 39 -8.03 -2.75 -11.81
C LEU A 39 -8.08 -2.87 -13.34
N PRO A 40 -7.11 -3.52 -14.01
CA PRO A 40 -7.14 -3.67 -15.48
C PRO A 40 -8.42 -4.36 -16.01
N SER A 41 -9.09 -5.18 -15.21
CA SER A 41 -10.36 -5.83 -15.59
C SER A 41 -11.53 -4.86 -15.71
N THR A 42 -11.40 -3.64 -15.15
CA THR A 42 -12.44 -2.60 -15.16
C THR A 42 -12.24 -1.57 -16.28
N GLY A 43 -11.26 -1.76 -17.16
CA GLY A 43 -10.92 -0.79 -18.22
C GLY A 43 -10.11 0.42 -17.75
N ARG A 44 -9.82 0.51 -16.45
CA ARG A 44 -8.93 1.51 -15.85
C ARG A 44 -7.56 0.92 -15.60
N THR A 45 -6.52 1.69 -15.93
CA THR A 45 -5.14 1.24 -15.74
C THR A 45 -4.37 2.27 -14.92
N VAL A 46 -3.61 1.81 -13.92
CA VAL A 46 -2.70 2.70 -13.18
C VAL A 46 -1.34 2.65 -13.85
N MET A 47 -0.81 3.83 -14.19
CA MET A 47 0.50 3.97 -14.81
C MET A 47 1.38 4.86 -13.94
N VAL A 48 2.70 4.64 -13.99
CA VAL A 48 3.67 5.46 -13.27
C VAL A 48 4.34 6.40 -14.26
N VAL A 49 4.38 7.69 -13.93
CA VAL A 49 5.03 8.68 -14.76
C VAL A 49 6.54 8.63 -14.55
N SER A 50 7.28 8.28 -15.61
CA SER A 50 8.73 8.03 -15.57
C SER A 50 9.60 9.24 -15.92
N GLY A 51 9.02 10.38 -16.30
CA GLY A 51 9.77 11.57 -16.70
C GLY A 51 9.17 12.89 -16.18
N PRO A 52 9.93 13.99 -16.19
CA PRO A 52 9.47 15.30 -15.72
C PRO A 52 8.69 16.09 -16.78
N SER A 53 8.37 15.50 -17.94
CA SER A 53 7.80 16.23 -19.09
C SER A 53 6.42 16.84 -18.82
N MET A 54 5.72 16.35 -17.80
CA MET A 54 4.41 16.84 -17.39
C MET A 54 4.45 17.79 -16.18
N GLU A 55 5.63 18.21 -15.72
CA GLU A 55 5.73 19.19 -14.63
C GLU A 55 5.24 20.59 -15.06
N PRO A 56 4.60 21.36 -14.15
CA PRO A 56 4.28 21.02 -12.74
C PRO A 56 2.97 20.24 -12.57
N ALA A 57 2.20 19.98 -13.62
CA ALA A 57 0.88 19.36 -13.53
C ALA A 57 0.93 17.92 -13.01
N ILE A 58 1.92 17.13 -13.46
CA ILE A 58 2.16 15.76 -13.02
C ILE A 58 3.65 15.58 -12.78
N GLY A 59 4.02 15.42 -11.51
CA GLY A 59 5.41 15.21 -11.11
C GLY A 59 5.94 13.81 -11.45
N LEU A 60 7.27 13.73 -11.55
CA LEU A 60 7.98 12.46 -11.68
C LEU A 60 7.57 11.48 -10.56
N GLY A 61 7.32 10.21 -10.93
CA GLY A 61 6.94 9.16 -9.98
C GLY A 61 5.51 9.29 -9.45
N ALA A 62 4.67 10.14 -10.04
CA ALA A 62 3.23 10.13 -9.77
C ALA A 62 2.57 8.86 -10.35
N ALA A 63 1.54 8.36 -9.66
CA ALA A 63 0.64 7.37 -10.22
C ALA A 63 -0.50 8.11 -10.93
N VAL A 64 -0.79 7.73 -12.17
CA VAL A 64 -1.91 8.25 -12.94
C VAL A 64 -2.92 7.15 -13.20
N ILE A 65 -4.20 7.48 -13.01
CA ILE A 65 -5.31 6.61 -13.39
C ILE A 65 -5.72 7.00 -14.80
N VAL A 66 -5.52 6.07 -15.72
CA VAL A 66 -5.86 6.20 -17.13
C VAL A 66 -7.16 5.46 -17.39
N ASN A 67 -8.15 6.19 -17.89
CA ASN A 67 -9.42 5.62 -18.33
C ASN A 67 -9.44 5.49 -19.85
N ARG A 68 -9.94 4.36 -20.36
CA ARG A 68 -10.16 4.20 -21.80
C ARG A 68 -11.29 5.12 -22.23
N VAL A 69 -11.05 5.91 -23.26
CA VAL A 69 -11.98 6.89 -23.81
C VAL A 69 -12.08 6.65 -25.30
N ASP A 70 -13.28 6.83 -25.87
CA ASP A 70 -13.47 6.75 -27.31
C ASP A 70 -12.64 7.85 -27.99
N PRO A 71 -11.91 7.56 -29.08
CA PRO A 71 -11.23 8.57 -29.86
C PRO A 71 -12.04 9.82 -30.20
N ALA A 72 -13.36 9.70 -30.39
CA ALA A 72 -14.25 10.82 -30.68
C ALA A 72 -14.45 11.78 -29.49
N ASP A 73 -14.20 11.31 -28.26
CA ASP A 73 -14.38 12.08 -27.02
C ASP A 73 -13.08 12.77 -26.55
N LEU A 74 -12.01 12.65 -27.33
CA LEU A 74 -10.74 13.31 -27.05
C LEU A 74 -10.77 14.76 -27.49
N ALA A 75 -10.34 15.65 -26.61
CA ALA A 75 -10.33 17.09 -26.85
C ALA A 75 -8.94 17.70 -26.68
N VAL A 76 -8.75 18.87 -27.29
CA VAL A 76 -7.58 19.72 -27.01
C VAL A 76 -7.58 20.08 -25.53
N GLY A 77 -6.42 19.88 -24.88
CA GLY A 77 -6.24 20.06 -23.44
C GLY A 77 -6.25 18.75 -22.65
N ASP A 78 -6.72 17.64 -23.22
CA ASP A 78 -6.70 16.34 -22.54
C ASP A 78 -5.26 15.85 -22.34
N VAL A 79 -5.00 15.27 -21.17
CA VAL A 79 -3.74 14.55 -20.91
C VAL A 79 -3.96 13.08 -21.22
N VAL A 80 -3.18 12.54 -22.16
CA VAL A 80 -3.35 11.18 -22.64
C VAL A 80 -2.06 10.38 -22.49
N SER A 81 -2.21 9.09 -22.20
CA SER A 81 -1.11 8.14 -22.25
C SER A 81 -1.19 7.36 -23.57
N MET A 82 -0.06 7.22 -24.25
CA MET A 82 0.03 6.65 -25.60
C MET A 82 1.25 5.75 -25.73
N LYS A 83 1.13 4.68 -26.53
CA LYS A 83 2.24 3.78 -26.89
C LYS A 83 2.84 4.21 -28.21
N ILE A 84 4.13 4.55 -28.23
CA ILE A 84 4.82 5.01 -29.44
C ILE A 84 6.04 4.12 -29.71
N GLY A 85 6.23 3.78 -30.99
CA GLY A 85 7.42 3.07 -31.47
C GLY A 85 7.36 1.55 -31.32
N PRO A 86 8.38 0.84 -31.82
CA PRO A 86 8.44 -0.62 -31.81
C PRO A 86 8.60 -1.22 -30.41
N ASP A 87 9.18 -0.46 -29.47
CA ASP A 87 9.38 -0.88 -28.08
C ASP A 87 8.13 -0.70 -27.20
N GLU A 88 7.00 -0.29 -27.79
CA GLU A 88 5.76 0.07 -27.09
C GLU A 88 5.97 1.04 -25.92
N ALA A 89 6.93 1.96 -26.05
CA ALA A 89 7.26 2.92 -25.02
C ALA A 89 6.04 3.80 -24.72
N VAL A 90 5.68 3.91 -23.44
CA VAL A 90 4.52 4.71 -23.02
C VAL A 90 4.95 6.12 -22.67
N PHE A 91 4.30 7.10 -23.30
CA PHE A 91 4.44 8.52 -23.00
C PHE A 91 3.11 9.09 -22.54
N THR A 92 3.16 10.11 -21.69
CA THR A 92 1.96 10.82 -21.22
C THR A 92 2.14 12.30 -21.49
N HIS A 93 1.37 12.87 -22.40
CA HIS A 93 1.46 14.28 -22.82
C HIS A 93 0.07 14.89 -23.02
N ARG A 94 0.00 16.21 -23.12
CA ARG A 94 -1.23 16.95 -23.35
C ARG A 94 -1.50 17.14 -24.84
N ILE A 95 -2.73 16.89 -25.27
CA ILE A 95 -3.19 17.19 -26.62
C ILE A 95 -3.21 18.70 -26.80
N VAL A 96 -2.43 19.21 -27.75
CA VAL A 96 -2.43 20.63 -28.11
C VAL A 96 -3.19 20.89 -29.40
N ARG A 97 -3.36 19.86 -30.25
CA ARG A 97 -4.12 19.98 -31.50
C ARG A 97 -4.66 18.62 -31.95
N LEU A 98 -5.88 18.63 -32.47
CA LEU A 98 -6.48 17.53 -33.21
C LEU A 98 -6.29 17.78 -34.71
N VAL A 99 -5.95 16.74 -35.46
CA VAL A 99 -5.59 16.83 -36.88
C VAL A 99 -6.35 15.76 -37.65
N ASP A 100 -7.33 16.18 -38.44
CA ASP A 100 -7.99 15.30 -39.39
C ASP A 100 -7.07 15.02 -40.58
N ARG A 101 -6.83 13.74 -40.85
CA ARG A 101 -6.10 13.27 -42.02
C ARG A 101 -6.96 12.28 -42.81
N PRO A 102 -6.65 12.04 -44.10
CA PRO A 102 -7.38 11.07 -44.91
C PRO A 102 -7.39 9.64 -44.33
N ASP A 103 -6.40 9.29 -43.51
CA ASP A 103 -6.24 8.00 -42.86
C ASP A 103 -6.82 7.95 -41.42
N GLY A 104 -7.39 9.05 -40.94
CA GLY A 104 -8.09 9.11 -39.65
C GLY A 104 -7.74 10.34 -38.80
N LEU A 105 -8.14 10.30 -37.53
CA LEU A 105 -7.84 11.34 -36.56
C LEU A 105 -6.45 11.16 -35.97
N TRP A 106 -5.68 12.24 -35.97
CA TRP A 106 -4.34 12.32 -35.38
C TRP A 106 -4.30 13.39 -34.31
N ILE A 107 -3.36 13.24 -33.38
CA ILE A 107 -3.19 14.16 -32.27
C ILE A 107 -1.75 14.67 -32.23
N GLU A 108 -1.62 15.97 -32.04
CA GLU A 108 -0.36 16.61 -31.70
C GLU A 108 -0.32 16.81 -30.20
N THR A 109 0.74 16.30 -29.59
CA THR A 109 0.92 16.32 -28.15
C THR A 109 2.10 17.18 -27.75
N LYS A 110 2.09 17.61 -26.49
CA LYS A 110 3.15 18.38 -25.88
C LYS A 110 3.24 18.05 -24.40
N GLY A 111 4.44 17.78 -23.90
CA GLY A 111 4.69 17.76 -22.46
C GLY A 111 4.51 19.15 -21.86
N ASP A 112 3.82 19.27 -20.73
CA ASP A 112 3.56 20.56 -20.06
C ASP A 112 4.84 21.35 -19.74
N ALA A 113 5.94 20.64 -19.44
CA ALA A 113 7.26 21.22 -19.21
C ALA A 113 8.04 21.54 -20.49
N ASN A 114 7.62 21.00 -21.64
CA ASN A 114 8.33 21.17 -22.91
C ASN A 114 8.06 22.57 -23.49
N LYS A 115 9.04 23.15 -24.20
CA LYS A 115 8.86 24.45 -24.87
C LYS A 115 8.06 24.32 -26.17
N THR A 116 8.34 23.30 -26.94
CA THR A 116 7.73 23.01 -28.24
C THR A 116 6.84 21.77 -28.17
N ALA A 117 5.93 21.62 -29.13
CA ALA A 117 5.18 20.39 -29.32
C ALA A 117 6.11 19.22 -29.71
N ASP A 118 5.62 18.01 -29.55
CA ASP A 118 6.34 16.80 -29.94
C ASP A 118 6.54 16.78 -31.47
N PRO A 119 7.72 16.40 -31.98
CA PRO A 119 8.02 16.48 -33.41
C PRO A 119 7.13 15.58 -34.29
N ALA A 120 6.66 14.48 -33.72
CA ALA A 120 5.81 13.51 -34.39
C ALA A 120 4.39 13.63 -33.87
N ILE A 121 3.42 13.77 -34.77
CA ILE A 121 2.02 13.57 -34.41
C ILE A 121 1.72 12.07 -34.36
N THR A 122 0.76 11.70 -33.53
CA THR A 122 0.45 10.31 -33.21
C THR A 122 -0.99 9.98 -33.63
N PRO A 123 -1.26 8.82 -34.25
CA PRO A 123 -2.63 8.45 -34.58
C PRO A 123 -3.42 8.23 -33.28
N VAL A 124 -4.70 8.57 -33.27
CA VAL A 124 -5.53 8.45 -32.07
C VAL A 124 -5.65 6.99 -31.58
N THR A 125 -5.43 6.03 -32.48
CA THR A 125 -5.42 4.58 -32.19
C THR A 125 -4.27 4.13 -31.30
N ALA A 126 -3.20 4.93 -31.19
CA ALA A 126 -2.09 4.66 -30.28
C ALA A 126 -2.34 5.16 -28.83
N VAL A 127 -3.46 5.86 -28.60
CA VAL A 127 -3.87 6.32 -27.28
C VAL A 127 -4.37 5.14 -26.45
N ILE A 128 -3.77 4.97 -25.27
CA ILE A 128 -4.20 3.99 -24.26
C ILE A 128 -5.46 4.51 -23.55
N GLY A 129 -5.48 5.81 -23.26
CA GLY A 129 -6.60 6.48 -22.62
C GLY A 129 -6.25 7.86 -22.09
N ARG A 130 -7.23 8.50 -21.45
CA ARG A 130 -7.12 9.83 -20.82
C ARG A 130 -6.81 9.69 -19.33
N VAL A 131 -5.92 10.55 -18.84
CA VAL A 131 -5.61 10.67 -17.41
C VAL A 131 -6.75 11.40 -16.71
N GLU A 132 -7.41 10.73 -15.76
CA GLU A 132 -8.47 11.34 -14.94
C GLU A 132 -7.93 11.87 -13.60
N VAL A 133 -7.00 11.13 -13.00
CA VAL A 133 -6.48 11.43 -11.67
C VAL A 133 -4.97 11.20 -11.65
N SER A 134 -4.23 12.15 -11.07
CA SER A 134 -2.82 11.99 -10.73
C SER A 134 -2.64 12.07 -9.21
N ILE A 135 -1.88 11.13 -8.65
CA ILE A 135 -1.55 11.10 -7.23
C ILE A 135 -0.02 11.18 -7.10
N PRO A 136 0.52 12.33 -6.65
CA PRO A 136 1.95 12.49 -6.47
C PRO A 136 2.53 11.43 -5.53
N ARG A 137 3.75 10.95 -5.81
CA ARG A 137 4.52 9.96 -5.03
C ARG A 137 3.91 8.56 -4.94
N LEU A 138 2.63 8.36 -5.26
CA LEU A 138 1.99 7.05 -5.21
C LEU A 138 2.56 6.08 -6.27
N GLY A 139 3.18 6.62 -7.34
CA GLY A 139 3.80 5.80 -8.38
C GLY A 139 4.94 4.92 -7.86
N TYR A 140 5.68 5.36 -6.84
CA TYR A 140 6.71 4.53 -6.20
C TYR A 140 6.11 3.31 -5.48
N LEU A 141 4.97 3.50 -4.78
CA LEU A 141 4.27 2.41 -4.12
C LEU A 141 3.67 1.44 -5.14
N VAL A 142 3.06 1.97 -6.20
CA VAL A 142 2.53 1.17 -7.31
C VAL A 142 3.66 0.37 -7.98
N ALA A 143 4.80 1.00 -8.28
CA ALA A 143 5.95 0.32 -8.88
C ALA A 143 6.48 -0.81 -7.98
N ALA A 144 6.56 -0.58 -6.66
CA ALA A 144 6.96 -1.61 -5.70
C ALA A 144 5.97 -2.79 -5.70
N LEU A 145 4.66 -2.53 -5.67
CA LEU A 145 3.61 -3.55 -5.64
C LEU A 145 3.37 -4.25 -6.99
N SER A 146 3.80 -3.67 -8.09
CA SER A 146 3.68 -4.27 -9.43
C SER A 146 4.70 -5.37 -9.69
N SER A 147 5.83 -5.39 -8.98
CA SER A 147 6.86 -6.43 -9.13
C SER A 147 6.72 -7.55 -8.10
N PRO A 148 6.98 -8.83 -8.44
CA PRO A 148 6.95 -9.92 -7.47
C PRO A 148 7.96 -9.72 -6.32
N SER A 149 9.16 -9.25 -6.64
CA SER A 149 10.21 -8.93 -5.66
C SER A 149 9.80 -7.76 -4.76
N GLY A 150 9.28 -6.66 -5.31
CA GLY A 150 8.82 -5.51 -4.53
C GLY A 150 7.61 -5.85 -3.66
N THR A 151 6.67 -6.64 -4.17
CA THR A 151 5.55 -7.18 -3.36
C THR A 151 6.09 -8.01 -2.20
N GLY A 152 7.05 -8.91 -2.47
CA GLY A 152 7.68 -9.74 -1.44
C GLY A 152 8.39 -8.92 -0.36
N VAL A 153 9.10 -7.86 -0.74
CA VAL A 153 9.77 -6.94 0.20
C VAL A 153 8.74 -6.19 1.05
N VAL A 154 7.69 -5.64 0.43
CA VAL A 154 6.65 -4.90 1.17
C VAL A 154 5.92 -5.80 2.16
N LEU A 155 5.53 -7.01 1.73
CA LEU A 155 4.88 -7.99 2.61
C LEU A 155 5.83 -8.51 3.69
N GLY A 156 7.10 -8.74 3.35
CA GLY A 156 8.13 -9.15 4.29
C GLY A 156 8.37 -8.11 5.38
N LEU A 157 8.52 -6.84 5.01
CA LEU A 157 8.67 -5.73 5.96
C LEU A 157 7.43 -5.60 6.85
N ALA A 158 6.23 -5.70 6.28
CA ALA A 158 4.99 -5.68 7.06
C ALA A 158 4.91 -6.87 8.04
N GLY A 159 5.30 -8.06 7.60
CA GLY A 159 5.34 -9.27 8.42
C GLY A 159 6.38 -9.18 9.54
N ILE A 160 7.58 -8.66 9.26
CA ILE A 160 8.63 -8.44 10.27
C ILE A 160 8.17 -7.39 11.29
N LEU A 161 7.60 -6.28 10.84
CA LEU A 161 7.08 -5.24 11.73
C LEU A 161 5.96 -5.82 12.61
N LEU A 162 5.06 -6.63 12.05
CA LEU A 162 4.02 -7.33 12.81
C LEU A 162 4.62 -8.29 13.84
N ALA A 163 5.63 -9.08 13.46
CA ALA A 163 6.32 -10.01 14.36
C ALA A 163 7.03 -9.27 15.51
N ILE A 164 7.69 -8.15 15.22
CA ILE A 164 8.32 -7.28 16.22
C ILE A 164 7.27 -6.76 17.20
N VAL A 165 6.14 -6.26 16.70
CA VAL A 165 5.07 -5.77 17.58
C VAL A 165 4.44 -6.92 18.37
N MET A 166 4.28 -8.12 17.82
CA MET A 166 3.79 -9.30 18.56
C MET A 166 4.77 -9.78 19.64
N LEU A 167 6.08 -9.64 19.40
CA LEU A 167 7.13 -10.05 20.33
C LEU A 167 7.34 -9.03 21.46
N ILE A 168 7.21 -7.74 21.16
CA ILE A 168 7.28 -6.63 22.13
C ILE A 168 5.92 -6.41 22.82
N GLY A 169 4.83 -6.85 22.18
CA GLY A 169 3.49 -6.86 22.71
C GLY A 169 3.45 -7.62 24.03
N PRO A 170 2.58 -7.23 24.97
CA PRO A 170 2.70 -7.61 26.37
C PRO A 170 2.67 -9.13 26.48
N SER A 171 3.83 -9.70 26.79
CA SER A 171 3.99 -11.07 27.26
C SER A 171 3.06 -11.22 28.46
N GLY A 172 1.87 -11.75 28.19
CA GLY A 172 0.94 -12.15 29.21
C GLY A 172 1.61 -13.28 29.98
N ASN A 173 2.20 -12.93 31.13
CA ASN A 173 2.63 -13.81 32.22
C ASN A 173 2.37 -15.30 31.96
N VAL A 174 3.36 -16.01 31.42
CA VAL A 174 3.54 -17.44 31.74
C VAL A 174 4.23 -17.51 33.10
N SER A 175 3.59 -16.94 34.12
CA SER A 175 4.02 -17.02 35.52
C SER A 175 2.79 -17.35 36.36
N GLY A 176 2.54 -18.64 36.49
CA GLY A 176 1.45 -19.15 37.31
C GLY A 176 1.32 -20.67 37.40
N ALA A 177 2.26 -21.44 36.85
CA ALA A 177 2.23 -22.91 36.93
C ALA A 177 3.50 -23.48 37.57
N THR A 178 3.91 -22.99 38.74
CA THR A 178 4.64 -23.83 39.71
C THR A 178 4.71 -23.21 41.11
N ALA A 179 4.44 -24.05 42.11
CA ALA A 179 4.87 -23.95 43.51
C ALA A 179 4.12 -22.98 44.46
N THR A 180 3.01 -23.45 45.03
CA THR A 180 2.56 -23.13 46.40
C THR A 180 1.63 -24.27 46.85
N GLY A 181 1.87 -25.04 47.91
CA GLY A 181 2.92 -24.95 48.90
C GLY A 181 3.04 -26.22 49.74
N ARG A 182 4.27 -26.49 50.19
CA ARG A 182 4.58 -27.36 51.32
C ARG A 182 5.28 -26.51 52.36
N SER A 183 4.54 -26.07 53.38
CA SER A 183 5.11 -25.72 54.69
C SER A 183 3.99 -25.60 55.73
N ARG A 184 3.61 -26.73 56.34
CA ARG A 184 3.07 -26.74 57.70
C ARG A 184 4.24 -27.02 58.63
N ARG A 185 4.55 -26.05 59.50
CA ARG A 185 5.61 -26.10 60.51
C ARG A 185 4.94 -26.12 61.89
N GLY A 186 5.49 -26.92 62.82
CA GLY A 186 5.36 -26.75 64.28
C GLY A 186 4.25 -27.58 64.94
N THR A 187 4.57 -28.71 65.58
CA THR A 187 4.95 -28.90 67.02
C THR A 187 3.75 -29.18 67.93
N ALA A 188 3.64 -30.42 68.40
CA ALA A 188 2.92 -30.81 69.62
C ALA A 188 3.70 -31.95 70.32
N PRO A 189 3.63 -32.06 71.66
CA PRO A 189 4.73 -32.53 72.50
C PRO A 189 4.80 -34.06 72.68
N VAL A 190 6.02 -34.51 73.00
CA VAL A 190 6.38 -35.88 73.39
C VAL A 190 5.83 -36.18 74.79
N PRO A 191 5.08 -37.28 75.01
CA PRO A 191 4.79 -37.74 76.36
C PRO A 191 5.92 -38.62 76.91
N GLU A 192 6.27 -38.33 78.16
CA GLU A 192 7.35 -38.89 78.94
C GLU A 192 6.93 -40.15 79.72
N ARG A 193 7.74 -41.22 79.60
CA ARG A 193 8.01 -42.39 80.49
C ARG A 193 6.88 -43.18 81.18
N LEU A 194 7.01 -44.52 81.16
CA LEU A 194 7.40 -45.36 82.34
C LEU A 194 7.46 -46.89 82.01
N LYS A 195 8.70 -47.41 81.84
CA LYS A 195 9.35 -48.56 82.53
C LYS A 195 8.72 -49.99 82.56
N PRO A 196 9.45 -51.06 83.02
CA PRO A 196 9.69 -52.29 82.25
C PRO A 196 9.11 -53.59 82.88
N ALA A 197 9.19 -54.70 82.13
CA ALA A 197 9.37 -56.07 82.64
C ALA A 197 9.93 -56.95 81.52
#